data_AF-A0A962WK72-F1
#
_entry.id   AF-A0A962WK72-F1
#
_cell.length_a   1.000
_cell.length_b   1.000
_cell.length_c   1.000
_cell.angle_alpha   90.00
_cell.angle_beta   90.00
_cell.angle_gamma   90.00
#
_symmetry.space_group_name_H-M   'P 1'
#
loop_
_entity.id
_entity.type
_entity.pdbx_description
1 polymer ?
#
loop_
_entity_poly.entity_id
_entity_poly.type
_entity_poly.pdbx_seq_one_letter_code
_entity_poly.pdbx_strand_id
1 'polypeptide(L)'
;MNFKLKVLSASVAFALANTASAGLLGAANEIFVGGATAPQTFFREDILLRVCDGKPQVFADEIETAPSSPAATTVLKVGDHVVVRCTTKTGFANPALDGQDIAIYKFNGGSATGVAPVVDATPISILDATLSGPSACTPVAGGTGSLANEYPIGTSGRVYELYVCSDASLVKAQIPDAGISDVEPTLFKGALALNFGVEPRGVSAKPDAPFVDRGNLQLKAGPGLTFGTAVTIPMYDELQDDQAAAGMLPDCPPLGAGGTDLATRDPARDTIACMPSLPSPLIRSVFLGQITSWADFMPYGLELDPTRVAKGNDVHVCKRTNGSGTHAQFSVNFLGTNCRSVSNLAMVEQNDGLSSSLFGVVGVYGNSGSSDMSDCLDALATGKGFDGDFDGLPPESFPGTGDSTVVPGEDLAATAIPGDPLGRGYNDKTEAYAMGYQSLENNPDLAFSYRFVKVDGVAPTLDNVVAGTYKDVYYLTYQNRVAGGSADLKTGAVRTSAPSAAQVAVANAYFETWNSTAAAAITAVNALLAVDPDGTPGNGDEWETGFVTPTAGASLEYTSGIPETAFARQTLSGAPDSCQDLGLVR
;
A
#
# COMPACT_ATOMS: atom_id res chain seq x y z
N MET A 1 62.66 24.88 25.57
CA MET A 1 61.95 25.23 24.31
C MET A 1 61.61 23.91 23.62
N ASN A 2 60.35 23.71 23.19
CA ASN A 2 59.77 22.51 22.53
C ASN A 2 59.35 21.30 23.40
N PHE A 3 58.24 21.46 24.13
CA PHE A 3 57.42 20.32 24.61
C PHE A 3 55.90 20.60 24.49
N LYS A 4 55.46 21.25 23.39
CA LYS A 4 54.05 21.62 23.16
C LYS A 4 53.53 21.33 21.74
N LEU A 5 54.06 20.31 21.05
CA LEU A 5 53.65 20.05 19.66
C LEU A 5 53.29 18.59 19.32
N LYS A 6 52.85 17.77 20.30
CA LYS A 6 52.46 16.36 20.02
C LYS A 6 51.17 15.88 20.70
N VAL A 7 50.31 16.77 21.21
CA VAL A 7 49.04 16.37 21.86
C VAL A 7 47.80 16.94 21.17
N LEU A 8 47.94 17.67 20.04
CA LEU A 8 46.78 18.26 19.35
C LEU A 8 46.33 17.54 18.06
N SER A 9 46.94 16.41 17.69
CA SER A 9 46.61 15.68 16.45
C SER A 9 45.94 14.32 16.66
N ALA A 10 45.66 13.92 17.90
CA ALA A 10 44.90 12.69 18.21
C ALA A 10 43.45 12.96 18.67
N SER A 11 43.11 14.21 19.02
CA SER A 11 41.80 14.55 19.59
C SER A 11 40.82 15.16 18.58
N VAL A 12 41.26 15.44 17.34
CA VAL A 12 40.38 15.90 16.25
C VAL A 12 39.97 14.74 15.33
N ALA A 13 40.69 13.61 15.34
CA ALA A 13 40.32 12.42 14.57
C ALA A 13 39.23 11.56 15.23
N PHE A 14 39.02 11.69 16.55
CA PHE A 14 37.96 10.95 17.27
C PHE A 14 36.67 11.75 17.51
N ALA A 15 36.65 13.04 17.17
CA ALA A 15 35.43 13.86 17.22
C ALA A 15 34.64 13.86 15.89
N LEU A 16 35.19 13.27 14.81
CA LEU A 16 34.54 13.11 13.51
C LEU A 16 34.07 11.66 13.24
N ALA A 17 34.28 10.74 14.18
CA ALA A 17 33.86 9.34 14.06
C ALA A 17 32.43 9.06 14.56
N ASN A 18 31.74 10.08 15.10
CA ASN A 18 30.35 9.98 15.58
C ASN A 18 29.34 10.79 14.77
N THR A 19 29.77 11.48 13.70
CA THR A 19 28.83 11.92 12.68
C THR A 19 28.71 10.77 11.70
N ALA A 20 27.70 9.90 11.89
CA ALA A 20 27.28 8.94 10.88
C ALA A 20 27.19 9.71 9.56
N SER A 21 28.08 9.40 8.60
CA SER A 21 28.01 10.00 7.27
C SER A 21 26.65 9.61 6.71
N ALA A 22 25.77 10.58 6.48
CA ALA A 22 24.53 10.33 5.77
C ALA A 22 24.86 9.63 4.45
N GLY A 23 24.14 8.55 4.13
CA GLY A 23 24.31 7.85 2.86
C GLY A 23 24.14 8.85 1.71
N LEU A 24 25.04 8.79 0.73
CA LEU A 24 24.78 9.48 -0.54
C LEU A 24 23.61 8.76 -1.21
N LEU A 25 22.66 9.50 -1.72
CA LEU A 25 21.33 8.93 -1.95
C LEU A 25 21.20 8.48 -3.45
N GLY A 26 22.13 8.91 -4.34
CA GLY A 26 22.26 8.45 -5.74
C GLY A 26 23.31 7.36 -5.98
N ALA A 27 23.26 6.73 -7.16
CA ALA A 27 24.14 5.61 -7.55
C ALA A 27 24.62 5.72 -9.00
N ALA A 28 25.61 4.89 -9.39
CA ALA A 28 26.08 4.81 -10.78
C ALA A 28 24.97 4.38 -11.76
N ASN A 29 24.04 3.55 -11.29
CA ASN A 29 22.89 3.07 -12.04
C ASN A 29 21.61 3.43 -11.27
N GLU A 30 20.69 4.13 -11.92
CA GLU A 30 19.45 4.58 -11.30
C GLU A 30 18.27 4.01 -12.06
N ILE A 31 17.28 3.48 -11.34
CA ILE A 31 16.03 2.95 -11.89
C ILE A 31 14.86 3.66 -11.21
N PHE A 32 13.98 4.24 -12.01
CA PHE A 32 12.82 4.99 -11.54
C PHE A 32 11.54 4.20 -11.75
N VAL A 33 10.82 3.92 -10.66
CA VAL A 33 9.63 3.07 -10.63
C VAL A 33 8.44 3.88 -10.12
N GLY A 34 7.38 3.98 -10.92
CA GLY A 34 6.10 4.54 -10.47
C GLY A 34 5.10 3.45 -10.10
N GLY A 35 4.02 3.83 -9.42
CA GLY A 35 2.81 3.02 -9.39
C GLY A 35 2.32 2.65 -8.02
N ALA A 36 1.56 1.55 -7.99
CA ALA A 36 0.68 1.26 -6.89
C ALA A 36 1.39 1.26 -5.53
N THR A 37 0.73 1.88 -4.55
CA THR A 37 1.16 1.90 -3.14
C THR A 37 1.02 0.53 -2.49
N ALA A 38 0.00 -0.24 -2.86
CA ALA A 38 -0.31 -1.50 -2.17
C ALA A 38 0.92 -2.42 -2.05
N PRO A 39 1.63 -2.81 -3.14
CA PRO A 39 2.76 -3.74 -3.07
C PRO A 39 4.09 -3.11 -2.61
N GLN A 40 4.09 -1.91 -2.05
CA GLN A 40 5.31 -1.17 -1.70
C GLN A 40 6.20 -1.92 -0.72
N THR A 41 5.59 -2.49 0.33
CA THR A 41 6.31 -3.28 1.34
C THR A 41 7.00 -4.47 0.68
N PHE A 42 6.23 -5.27 -0.06
CA PHE A 42 6.78 -6.41 -0.78
C PHE A 42 7.90 -6.01 -1.73
N PHE A 43 7.67 -4.97 -2.54
CA PHE A 43 8.63 -4.48 -3.51
C PHE A 43 9.97 -4.12 -2.86
N ARG A 44 9.94 -3.39 -1.74
CA ARG A 44 11.14 -3.00 -1.00
C ARG A 44 11.88 -4.23 -0.47
N GLU A 45 11.17 -5.11 0.24
CA GLU A 45 11.77 -6.31 0.82
C GLU A 45 12.34 -7.24 -0.25
N ASP A 46 11.64 -7.39 -1.37
CA ASP A 46 12.06 -8.18 -2.51
C ASP A 46 13.39 -7.67 -3.11
N ILE A 47 13.55 -6.35 -3.25
CA ILE A 47 14.82 -5.74 -3.68
C ILE A 47 15.93 -6.03 -2.66
N LEU A 48 15.68 -5.78 -1.38
CA LEU A 48 16.67 -5.98 -0.31
C LEU A 48 17.14 -7.45 -0.24
N LEU A 49 16.20 -8.38 -0.43
CA LEU A 49 16.43 -9.82 -0.36
C LEU A 49 17.06 -10.38 -1.61
N ARG A 50 16.63 -10.00 -2.82
CA ARG A 50 17.10 -10.61 -4.08
C ARG A 50 18.23 -9.86 -4.74
N VAL A 51 18.13 -8.53 -4.77
CA VAL A 51 19.01 -7.68 -5.58
C VAL A 51 20.23 -7.26 -4.78
N CYS A 52 20.02 -6.83 -3.54
CA CYS A 52 21.07 -6.17 -2.77
C CYS A 52 21.99 -7.13 -2.02
N ASP A 53 23.27 -6.78 -1.96
CA ASP A 53 24.30 -7.38 -1.10
C ASP A 53 24.74 -6.40 0.00
N GLY A 54 25.57 -6.86 0.94
CA GLY A 54 26.14 -6.04 2.00
C GLY A 54 25.07 -5.44 2.92
N LYS A 55 25.25 -4.15 3.24
CA LYS A 55 24.34 -3.31 4.05
C LYS A 55 23.64 -2.29 3.14
N PRO A 56 22.43 -2.58 2.64
CA PRO A 56 21.67 -1.65 1.81
C PRO A 56 21.25 -0.42 2.61
N GLN A 57 20.93 0.66 1.90
CA GLN A 57 20.38 1.88 2.47
C GLN A 57 18.96 2.09 1.96
N VAL A 58 18.04 2.36 2.86
CA VAL A 58 16.65 2.69 2.57
C VAL A 58 16.42 4.13 3.00
N PHE A 59 15.92 4.93 2.07
CA PHE A 59 15.56 6.32 2.31
C PHE A 59 14.08 6.49 2.03
N ALA A 60 13.40 7.21 2.91
CA ALA A 60 12.01 7.56 2.73
C ALA A 60 11.82 9.06 2.97
N ASP A 61 10.83 9.66 2.31
CA ASP A 61 10.38 11.01 2.63
C ASP A 61 9.79 11.09 4.05
N GLU A 62 8.96 10.11 4.41
CA GLU A 62 8.31 9.98 5.71
C GLU A 62 8.37 8.55 6.26
N ILE A 63 8.40 8.41 7.58
CA ILE A 63 8.29 7.13 8.28
C ILE A 63 6.97 7.12 9.08
N GLU A 64 5.96 6.45 8.55
CA GLU A 64 4.67 6.27 9.21
C GLU A 64 4.78 5.29 10.37
N THR A 65 5.46 4.16 10.14
CA THR A 65 5.70 3.12 11.15
C THR A 65 7.08 2.52 10.96
N ALA A 66 7.92 2.63 11.99
CA ALA A 66 9.23 1.98 11.99
C ALA A 66 9.12 0.50 12.40
N PRO A 67 9.99 -0.39 11.87
CA PRO A 67 10.05 -1.77 12.35
C PRO A 67 10.47 -1.85 13.81
N SER A 68 9.91 -2.82 14.52
CA SER A 68 10.36 -3.21 15.85
C SER A 68 11.73 -3.89 15.78
N SER A 69 12.50 -3.75 16.85
CA SER A 69 13.87 -4.24 16.97
C SER A 69 14.02 -4.93 18.34
N PRO A 70 14.69 -6.10 18.46
CA PRO A 70 15.58 -6.76 17.49
C PRO A 70 14.90 -7.71 16.48
N ALA A 71 13.61 -7.98 16.62
CA ALA A 71 12.84 -8.79 15.67
C ALA A 71 11.73 -7.89 15.09
N ALA A 72 11.66 -7.77 13.77
CA ALA A 72 10.63 -7.00 13.08
C ALA A 72 9.28 -7.73 13.18
N THR A 73 8.56 -7.46 14.25
CA THR A 73 7.13 -7.79 14.40
C THR A 73 6.25 -6.72 13.75
N THR A 74 6.79 -5.53 13.49
CA THR A 74 6.12 -4.48 12.71
C THR A 74 6.85 -4.24 11.40
N VAL A 75 6.09 -3.96 10.36
CA VAL A 75 6.58 -3.71 9.00
C VAL A 75 6.95 -2.24 8.87
N LEU A 76 8.05 -1.92 8.18
CA LEU A 76 8.35 -0.53 7.81
C LEU A 76 7.26 -0.01 6.87
N LYS A 77 6.49 0.97 7.32
CA LYS A 77 5.56 1.78 6.51
C LYS A 77 6.16 3.17 6.31
N VAL A 78 6.12 3.64 5.07
CA VAL A 78 6.73 4.92 4.66
C VAL A 78 5.77 5.61 3.72
N GLY A 79 5.89 6.94 3.64
CA GLY A 79 5.07 7.78 2.78
C GLY A 79 5.30 7.54 1.29
N ASP A 80 5.12 8.59 0.48
CA ASP A 80 5.01 8.45 -0.98
C ASP A 80 6.30 8.04 -1.69
N HIS A 81 7.46 8.32 -1.10
CA HIS A 81 8.73 8.14 -1.80
C HIS A 81 9.67 7.24 -1.02
N VAL A 82 10.17 6.19 -1.68
CA VAL A 82 11.18 5.30 -1.12
C VAL A 82 12.31 5.05 -2.11
N VAL A 83 13.54 5.04 -1.62
CA VAL A 83 14.74 4.72 -2.41
C VAL A 83 15.48 3.59 -1.73
N VAL A 84 15.77 2.53 -2.48
CA VAL A 84 16.67 1.46 -2.04
C VAL A 84 17.98 1.57 -2.81
N ARG A 85 19.07 1.85 -2.09
CA ARG A 85 20.42 1.88 -2.64
C ARG A 85 21.24 0.72 -2.12
N CYS A 86 21.96 0.04 -3.02
CA CYS A 86 22.87 -1.02 -2.62
C CYS A 86 23.90 -1.33 -3.70
N THR A 87 24.94 -2.08 -3.31
CA THR A 87 25.68 -2.91 -4.26
C THR A 87 24.87 -4.16 -4.53
N THR A 88 24.69 -4.51 -5.79
CA THR A 88 23.97 -5.74 -6.16
C THR A 88 24.80 -6.98 -5.83
N LYS A 89 24.10 -8.10 -5.63
CA LYS A 89 24.75 -9.42 -5.48
C LYS A 89 25.54 -9.81 -6.73
N THR A 90 26.26 -10.92 -6.63
CA THR A 90 26.91 -11.57 -7.76
C THR A 90 26.21 -12.89 -8.11
N GLY A 91 26.41 -13.38 -9.33
CA GLY A 91 25.82 -14.64 -9.79
C GLY A 91 24.41 -14.51 -10.35
N PHE A 92 24.01 -13.30 -10.79
CA PHE A 92 22.79 -13.16 -11.58
C PHE A 92 22.94 -13.89 -12.92
N ALA A 93 21.82 -14.34 -13.49
CA ALA A 93 21.81 -14.98 -14.81
C ALA A 93 22.40 -14.05 -15.89
N ASN A 94 22.18 -12.74 -15.74
CA ASN A 94 22.80 -11.70 -16.54
C ASN A 94 23.89 -10.99 -15.72
N PRO A 95 25.18 -11.24 -16.02
CA PRO A 95 26.29 -10.74 -15.22
C PRO A 95 26.48 -9.21 -15.33
N ALA A 96 25.76 -8.53 -16.22
CA ALA A 96 25.76 -7.07 -16.26
C ALA A 96 25.22 -6.46 -14.96
N LEU A 97 24.41 -7.19 -14.20
CA LEU A 97 23.92 -6.75 -12.89
C LEU A 97 24.91 -7.04 -11.76
N ASP A 98 25.94 -7.87 -11.93
CA ASP A 98 26.78 -8.32 -10.81
C ASP A 98 27.63 -7.18 -10.21
N GLY A 99 27.54 -7.00 -8.89
CA GLY A 99 28.38 -6.06 -8.13
C GLY A 99 28.23 -4.58 -8.50
N GLN A 100 27.11 -4.20 -9.12
CA GLN A 100 26.82 -2.83 -9.54
C GLN A 100 26.33 -1.99 -8.36
N ASP A 101 26.71 -0.71 -8.33
CA ASP A 101 26.07 0.29 -7.46
C ASP A 101 24.76 0.73 -8.12
N ILE A 102 23.63 0.44 -7.47
CA ILE A 102 22.29 0.73 -7.97
C ILE A 102 21.46 1.48 -6.92
N ALA A 103 20.65 2.42 -7.39
CA ALA A 103 19.59 3.07 -6.63
C ALA A 103 18.26 2.84 -7.36
N ILE A 104 17.29 2.28 -6.64
CA ILE A 104 15.95 2.02 -7.14
C ILE A 104 15.02 2.98 -6.41
N TYR A 105 14.45 3.89 -7.17
CA TYR A 105 13.54 4.91 -6.69
C TYR A 105 12.11 4.44 -6.95
N LYS A 106 11.26 4.51 -5.94
CA LYS A 106 9.85 4.19 -6.04
C LYS A 106 9.01 5.34 -5.52
N PHE A 107 8.01 5.66 -6.32
CA PHE A 107 6.94 6.58 -6.00
C PHE A 107 5.63 5.81 -5.85
N ASN A 108 4.89 6.12 -4.79
CA ASN A 108 3.59 5.54 -4.48
C ASN A 108 2.46 6.39 -5.04
N GLY A 109 1.40 5.72 -5.45
CA GLY A 109 0.22 6.33 -6.03
C GLY A 109 -0.77 5.26 -6.47
N GLY A 110 -1.66 5.60 -7.39
CA GLY A 110 -2.55 4.63 -8.02
C GLY A 110 -1.81 3.74 -9.03
N SER A 111 -2.33 2.54 -9.30
CA SER A 111 -1.84 1.69 -10.39
C SER A 111 -1.72 2.40 -11.74
N ALA A 112 -2.65 3.32 -12.05
CA ALA A 112 -2.59 4.12 -13.26
C ALA A 112 -1.32 4.99 -13.34
N THR A 113 -0.79 5.45 -12.20
CA THR A 113 0.51 6.15 -12.11
C THR A 113 1.70 5.21 -12.35
N GLY A 114 1.50 3.89 -12.21
CA GLY A 114 2.50 2.87 -12.51
C GLY A 114 2.50 2.42 -13.96
N VAL A 115 1.40 2.66 -14.69
CA VAL A 115 1.26 2.21 -16.07
C VAL A 115 1.42 3.39 -17.02
N ALA A 116 0.58 4.43 -16.93
CA ALA A 116 0.55 5.44 -17.99
C ALA A 116 1.79 6.35 -18.01
N PRO A 117 2.34 6.84 -16.89
CA PRO A 117 3.61 7.58 -16.93
C PRO A 117 4.73 6.77 -17.62
N VAL A 118 4.73 5.44 -17.43
CA VAL A 118 5.66 4.50 -18.08
C VAL A 118 5.33 4.27 -19.56
N VAL A 119 4.09 4.40 -20.00
CA VAL A 119 3.72 4.34 -21.42
C VAL A 119 4.01 5.66 -22.12
N ASP A 120 3.58 6.77 -21.53
CA ASP A 120 3.50 8.09 -22.16
C ASP A 120 4.77 8.94 -21.97
N ALA A 121 5.69 8.49 -21.10
CA ALA A 121 6.91 9.24 -20.75
C ALA A 121 6.61 10.52 -19.99
N THR A 122 5.57 10.49 -19.16
CA THR A 122 5.20 11.61 -18.30
C THR A 122 6.02 11.55 -17.01
N PRO A 123 6.62 12.67 -16.56
CA PRO A 123 7.31 12.74 -15.29
C PRO A 123 6.39 12.46 -14.09
N ILE A 124 6.94 11.83 -13.06
CA ILE A 124 6.34 11.66 -11.73
C ILE A 124 7.27 12.23 -10.66
N SER A 125 6.74 12.52 -9.48
CA SER A 125 7.54 12.91 -8.31
C SER A 125 8.41 11.75 -7.84
N ILE A 126 9.68 12.00 -7.60
CA ILE A 126 10.64 11.05 -7.05
C ILE A 126 11.51 11.77 -6.02
N LEU A 127 11.90 11.09 -4.95
CA LEU A 127 12.89 11.58 -4.02
C LEU A 127 14.26 11.67 -4.71
N ASP A 128 14.63 12.89 -5.11
CA ASP A 128 15.96 13.24 -5.60
C ASP A 128 16.95 13.35 -4.45
N ALA A 129 17.88 12.47 -4.61
CA ALA A 129 18.85 12.01 -3.68
C ALA A 129 20.23 12.60 -3.95
N THR A 130 20.36 13.24 -5.10
CA THR A 130 21.63 13.76 -5.60
C THR A 130 21.94 15.16 -5.08
N LEU A 131 20.95 15.85 -4.49
CA LEU A 131 21.02 17.27 -4.13
C LEU A 131 21.44 17.59 -2.69
N SER A 132 21.69 16.60 -1.84
CA SER A 132 21.94 16.87 -0.43
C SER A 132 23.35 16.49 0.02
N GLY A 133 24.04 17.47 0.59
CA GLY A 133 25.14 17.18 1.52
C GLY A 133 24.62 16.34 2.71
N PRO A 134 25.50 15.94 3.64
CA PRO A 134 25.19 15.00 4.72
C PRO A 134 24.10 15.42 5.75
N SER A 135 23.25 16.41 5.43
CA SER A 135 22.23 17.00 6.29
C SER A 135 20.78 16.89 5.80
N ALA A 136 20.47 16.43 4.57
CA ALA A 136 19.06 16.41 4.13
C ALA A 136 18.30 15.12 4.42
N CYS A 137 19.01 14.04 4.77
CA CYS A 137 18.41 12.83 5.28
C CYS A 137 18.99 12.48 6.63
N THR A 138 18.12 12.20 7.59
CA THR A 138 18.48 11.90 8.97
C THR A 138 18.39 10.40 9.21
N PRO A 139 19.41 9.76 9.81
CA PRO A 139 19.32 8.36 10.18
C PRO A 139 18.18 8.14 11.18
N VAL A 140 17.37 7.10 10.97
CA VAL A 140 16.26 6.74 11.85
C VAL A 140 16.78 5.79 12.93
N ALA A 141 16.60 6.13 14.20
CA ALA A 141 17.22 5.42 15.31
C ALA A 141 16.76 3.94 15.41
N GLY A 142 17.66 3.00 15.11
CA GLY A 142 17.44 1.57 15.30
C GLY A 142 17.46 1.19 16.78
N GLY A 143 16.46 0.43 17.25
CA GLY A 143 16.29 0.08 18.67
C GLY A 143 17.31 -0.92 19.24
N THR A 144 18.33 -1.35 18.48
CA THR A 144 19.35 -2.31 18.94
C THR A 144 20.69 -1.63 19.22
N GLY A 145 21.25 -1.91 20.39
CA GLY A 145 22.48 -1.29 20.87
C GLY A 145 23.64 -1.36 19.86
N SER A 146 24.38 -0.25 19.80
CA SER A 146 25.66 -0.02 19.10
C SER A 146 25.63 0.48 17.64
N LEU A 147 24.54 0.39 16.87
CA LEU A 147 24.51 0.88 15.47
C LEU A 147 23.23 1.71 15.25
N ALA A 148 23.41 3.00 14.98
CA ALA A 148 22.39 4.02 15.23
C ALA A 148 21.18 4.02 14.27
N ASN A 149 21.11 3.15 13.25
CA ASN A 149 20.04 3.15 12.25
C ASN A 149 19.84 1.84 11.48
N GLU A 150 20.21 0.70 12.08
CA GLU A 150 20.11 -0.61 11.43
C GLU A 150 18.79 -1.32 11.75
N TYR A 151 18.15 -1.88 10.72
CA TYR A 151 16.90 -2.62 10.78
C TYR A 151 17.03 -3.97 10.07
N PRO A 152 16.38 -5.04 10.57
CA PRO A 152 16.48 -6.38 9.97
C PRO A 152 15.80 -6.44 8.58
N ILE A 153 16.41 -7.16 7.64
CA ILE A 153 15.81 -7.52 6.35
C ILE A 153 15.17 -8.89 6.48
N GLY A 154 13.83 -8.96 6.58
CA GLY A 154 13.16 -10.25 6.72
C GLY A 154 13.66 -11.07 7.90
N THR A 155 13.61 -12.39 7.72
CA THR A 155 14.23 -13.38 8.59
C THR A 155 15.66 -13.73 8.17
N SER A 156 16.28 -12.94 7.28
CA SER A 156 17.55 -13.28 6.62
C SER A 156 18.79 -13.15 7.51
N GLY A 157 18.66 -12.50 8.67
CA GLY A 157 19.79 -12.13 9.55
C GLY A 157 20.66 -11.00 9.00
N ARG A 158 20.31 -10.41 7.85
CA ARG A 158 20.93 -9.21 7.30
C ARG A 158 20.21 -7.96 7.80
N VAL A 159 20.86 -6.81 7.67
CA VAL A 159 20.31 -5.51 8.06
C VAL A 159 20.43 -4.49 6.93
N TYR A 160 19.56 -3.49 6.94
CA TYR A 160 19.64 -2.28 6.13
C TYR A 160 19.72 -1.05 7.04
N GLU A 161 20.26 0.04 6.51
CA GLU A 161 20.28 1.35 7.17
C GLU A 161 19.06 2.17 6.74
N LEU A 162 18.30 2.72 7.70
CA LEU A 162 17.12 3.53 7.41
C LEU A 162 17.39 5.03 7.61
N TYR A 163 16.87 5.82 6.67
CA TYR A 163 16.97 7.28 6.66
C TYR A 163 15.61 7.91 6.32
N VAL A 164 15.31 9.04 6.96
CA VAL A 164 14.16 9.89 6.64
C VAL A 164 14.62 11.20 6.01
N CYS A 165 13.94 11.63 4.96
CA CYS A 165 14.31 12.72 4.05
C CYS A 165 13.15 13.70 3.91
N SER A 166 12.84 14.42 4.99
CA SER A 166 11.66 15.30 5.09
C SER A 166 11.79 16.64 4.34
N ASP A 167 12.89 16.87 3.64
CA ASP A 167 13.10 18.12 2.87
C ASP A 167 12.35 18.01 1.53
N ALA A 168 11.23 18.71 1.41
CA ALA A 168 10.42 18.74 0.19
C ALA A 168 11.20 19.21 -1.07
N SER A 169 12.33 19.91 -0.91
CA SER A 169 13.18 20.29 -2.04
C SER A 169 13.87 19.09 -2.70
N LEU A 170 13.92 17.95 -2.01
CA LEU A 170 14.38 16.68 -2.55
C LEU A 170 13.36 16.06 -3.51
N VAL A 171 12.08 16.44 -3.51
CA VAL A 171 11.12 15.87 -4.47
C VAL A 171 11.31 16.50 -5.85
N LYS A 172 11.52 15.67 -6.89
CA LYS A 172 11.75 16.09 -8.28
C LYS A 172 10.92 15.31 -9.29
N ALA A 173 10.60 15.97 -10.40
CA ALA A 173 9.92 15.36 -11.53
C ALA A 173 10.88 14.52 -12.40
N GLN A 174 10.71 13.21 -12.41
CA GLN A 174 11.52 12.27 -13.18
C GLN A 174 10.63 11.33 -13.99
N ILE A 175 10.99 11.07 -15.25
CA ILE A 175 10.25 10.12 -16.08
C ILE A 175 10.57 8.70 -15.59
N PRO A 176 9.55 7.88 -15.25
CA PRO A 176 9.78 6.53 -14.77
C PRO A 176 10.21 5.60 -15.90
N ASP A 177 11.12 4.69 -15.56
CA ASP A 177 11.64 3.63 -16.42
C ASP A 177 10.71 2.41 -16.38
N ALA A 178 10.08 2.20 -15.23
CA ALA A 178 9.21 1.07 -14.96
C ALA A 178 8.07 1.47 -14.03
N GLY A 179 7.13 0.55 -13.83
CA GLY A 179 6.13 0.71 -12.81
C GLY A 179 5.46 -0.58 -12.40
N ILE A 180 4.63 -0.45 -11.36
CA ILE A 180 3.90 -1.53 -10.72
C ILE A 180 2.41 -1.19 -10.71
N SER A 181 1.57 -2.18 -10.99
CA SER A 181 0.12 -2.06 -10.84
C SER A 181 -0.42 -3.24 -10.04
N ASP A 182 -1.39 -3.00 -9.16
CA ASP A 182 -2.14 -4.03 -8.41
C ASP A 182 -2.88 -5.03 -9.29
N VAL A 183 -3.14 -4.63 -10.54
CA VAL A 183 -3.94 -5.35 -11.51
C VAL A 183 -3.34 -5.23 -12.89
N GLU A 184 -3.81 -6.06 -13.80
CA GLU A 184 -3.45 -5.94 -15.21
C GLU A 184 -3.86 -4.59 -15.80
N PRO A 185 -2.98 -3.92 -16.58
CA PRO A 185 -3.28 -2.62 -17.18
C PRO A 185 -4.54 -2.57 -18.04
N THR A 186 -4.94 -3.71 -18.61
CA THR A 186 -6.13 -3.83 -19.46
C THR A 186 -7.44 -3.59 -18.69
N LEU A 187 -7.42 -3.56 -17.36
CA LEU A 187 -8.57 -3.18 -16.53
C LEU A 187 -8.88 -1.69 -16.55
N PHE A 188 -7.89 -0.82 -16.84
CA PHE A 188 -8.10 0.62 -16.89
C PHE A 188 -8.85 1.00 -18.16
N LYS A 189 -10.18 0.88 -18.12
CA LYS A 189 -11.13 1.27 -19.17
C LYS A 189 -12.16 2.25 -18.63
N GLY A 190 -12.68 3.12 -19.50
CA GLY A 190 -13.77 4.05 -19.14
C GLY A 190 -13.43 4.86 -17.89
N ALA A 191 -14.35 4.95 -16.91
CA ALA A 191 -14.17 5.69 -15.67
C ALA A 191 -12.92 5.28 -14.87
N LEU A 192 -12.52 4.00 -14.90
CA LEU A 192 -11.29 3.55 -14.23
C LEU A 192 -10.01 4.09 -14.89
N ALA A 193 -10.07 4.45 -16.16
CA ALA A 193 -8.93 4.97 -16.92
C ALA A 193 -8.83 6.51 -16.86
N LEU A 194 -9.86 7.19 -16.33
CA LEU A 194 -10.11 8.61 -16.59
C LEU A 194 -9.59 9.57 -15.52
N ASN A 195 -9.00 9.09 -14.44
CA ASN A 195 -8.34 9.94 -13.46
C ASN A 195 -6.93 9.40 -13.20
N PHE A 196 -5.97 9.87 -13.97
CA PHE A 196 -4.67 10.08 -13.37
C PHE A 196 -4.86 11.39 -12.60
N GLY A 197 -5.00 11.30 -11.28
CA GLY A 197 -5.14 12.49 -10.46
C GLY A 197 -3.97 13.43 -10.68
N VAL A 198 -4.20 14.71 -10.42
CA VAL A 198 -3.15 15.71 -10.14
C VAL A 198 -2.43 15.44 -8.81
N GLU A 199 -2.77 14.33 -8.16
CA GLU A 199 -2.28 13.94 -6.84
C GLU A 199 -1.47 12.62 -6.88
N PRO A 200 -0.41 12.52 -6.06
CA PRO A 200 0.07 13.57 -5.15
C PRO A 200 0.66 14.75 -5.93
N ARG A 201 0.45 15.95 -5.37
CA ARG A 201 0.79 17.27 -5.92
C ARG A 201 2.21 17.25 -6.52
N GLY A 202 2.29 17.19 -7.85
CA GLY A 202 3.57 17.08 -8.57
C GLY A 202 3.50 16.36 -9.91
N VAL A 203 2.43 15.60 -10.18
CA VAL A 203 2.15 15.07 -11.51
C VAL A 203 1.47 16.14 -12.36
N SER A 204 2.17 16.62 -13.39
CA SER A 204 1.62 17.62 -14.30
C SER A 204 0.47 17.05 -15.13
N ALA A 205 -0.75 17.49 -14.81
CA ALA A 205 -2.01 17.32 -15.52
C ALA A 205 -2.59 15.90 -15.59
N LYS A 206 -3.88 15.81 -15.24
CA LYS A 206 -4.79 14.75 -15.65
C LYS A 206 -4.66 14.54 -17.17
N PRO A 207 -4.30 13.32 -17.63
CA PRO A 207 -4.42 12.94 -19.03
C PRO A 207 -5.86 13.13 -19.48
N ASP A 208 -6.03 13.91 -20.54
CA ASP A 208 -7.30 14.14 -21.21
C ASP A 208 -7.85 12.88 -21.90
N ALA A 209 -7.10 11.77 -21.88
CA ALA A 209 -7.42 10.52 -22.55
C ALA A 209 -7.31 9.31 -21.60
N PRO A 210 -8.18 8.30 -21.75
CA PRO A 210 -8.03 6.98 -21.13
C PRO A 210 -6.64 6.39 -21.39
N PHE A 211 -6.17 5.51 -20.49
CA PHE A 211 -5.02 4.67 -20.75
C PHE A 211 -5.11 3.99 -22.14
N VAL A 212 -4.04 4.11 -22.93
CA VAL A 212 -3.87 3.41 -24.20
C VAL A 212 -2.53 2.70 -24.19
N ASP A 213 -2.53 1.38 -24.28
CA ASP A 213 -1.31 0.62 -24.49
C ASP A 213 -0.72 0.97 -25.87
N ARG A 214 0.49 1.54 -25.88
CA ARG A 214 1.21 1.93 -27.10
C ARG A 214 2.09 0.80 -27.66
N GLY A 215 2.05 -0.39 -27.07
CA GLY A 215 2.92 -1.52 -27.45
C GLY A 215 4.40 -1.28 -27.13
N ASN A 216 4.70 -0.33 -26.24
CA ASN A 216 6.05 0.03 -25.80
C ASN A 216 6.36 -0.44 -24.37
N LEU A 217 5.49 -1.27 -23.79
CA LEU A 217 5.72 -1.90 -22.50
C LEU A 217 6.11 -3.36 -22.67
N GLN A 218 7.08 -3.79 -21.87
CA GLN A 218 7.25 -5.19 -21.55
C GLN A 218 6.48 -5.46 -20.26
N LEU A 219 5.40 -6.25 -20.37
CA LEU A 219 4.49 -6.59 -19.28
C LEU A 219 4.83 -7.97 -18.72
N LYS A 220 4.90 -8.08 -17.39
CA LYS A 220 5.14 -9.33 -16.69
C LYS A 220 4.27 -9.43 -15.45
N ALA A 221 3.79 -10.64 -15.18
CA ALA A 221 3.03 -10.93 -13.99
C ALA A 221 3.96 -10.92 -12.77
N GLY A 222 3.58 -10.19 -11.74
CA GLY A 222 4.16 -10.29 -10.41
C GLY A 222 3.39 -11.31 -9.55
N PRO A 223 3.66 -11.33 -8.23
CA PRO A 223 2.91 -12.15 -7.29
C PRO A 223 1.44 -11.69 -7.18
N GLY A 224 0.59 -12.59 -6.69
CA GLY A 224 -0.80 -12.31 -6.33
C GLY A 224 -0.87 -11.61 -4.98
N LEU A 225 -1.63 -10.54 -4.92
CA LEU A 225 -1.94 -9.78 -3.72
C LEU A 225 -3.38 -10.07 -3.28
N THR A 226 -3.56 -10.38 -2.00
CA THR A 226 -4.86 -10.61 -1.38
C THR A 226 -5.47 -9.28 -0.94
N PHE A 227 -6.73 -9.06 -1.31
CA PHE A 227 -7.54 -7.92 -0.91
C PHE A 227 -8.64 -8.35 0.03
N GLY A 228 -9.18 -7.39 0.79
CA GLY A 228 -10.29 -7.66 1.69
C GLY A 228 -11.18 -6.44 1.89
N THR A 229 -12.41 -6.69 2.33
CA THR A 229 -13.28 -5.65 2.86
C THR A 229 -12.88 -5.37 4.30
N ALA A 230 -12.66 -4.10 4.61
CA ALA A 230 -12.27 -3.63 5.93
C ALA A 230 -13.41 -2.82 6.55
N VAL A 231 -13.54 -2.90 7.88
CA VAL A 231 -14.47 -2.07 8.65
C VAL A 231 -13.76 -1.46 9.85
N THR A 232 -14.24 -0.31 10.33
CA THR A 232 -13.69 0.35 11.53
C THR A 232 -13.85 -0.56 12.75
N ILE A 233 -12.95 -0.48 13.74
CA ILE A 233 -13.04 -1.31 14.95
C ILE A 233 -14.40 -1.22 15.67
N PRO A 234 -15.01 -0.03 15.84
CA PRO A 234 -16.35 0.03 16.41
C PRO A 234 -17.38 -0.81 15.65
N MET A 235 -17.34 -0.78 14.31
CA MET A 235 -18.23 -1.59 13.48
C MET A 235 -17.89 -3.07 13.58
N TYR A 236 -16.61 -3.41 13.59
CA TYR A 236 -16.15 -4.79 13.73
C TYR A 236 -16.63 -5.43 15.02
N ASP A 237 -16.45 -4.75 16.16
CA ASP A 237 -16.86 -5.25 17.47
C ASP A 237 -18.36 -5.44 17.58
N GLU A 238 -19.13 -4.50 17.04
CA GLU A 238 -20.58 -4.63 17.00
C GLU A 238 -21.02 -5.81 16.13
N LEU A 239 -20.44 -5.97 14.94
CA LEU A 239 -20.72 -7.12 14.08
C LEU A 239 -20.36 -8.45 14.77
N GLN A 240 -19.29 -8.50 15.55
CA GLN A 240 -18.91 -9.68 16.32
C GLN A 240 -19.92 -9.98 17.42
N ASP A 241 -20.27 -8.97 18.22
CA ASP A 241 -21.20 -9.10 19.34
C ASP A 241 -22.58 -9.55 18.82
N ASP A 242 -23.06 -8.97 17.72
CA ASP A 242 -24.32 -9.33 17.06
C ASP A 242 -24.29 -10.75 16.48
N GLN A 243 -23.23 -11.11 15.75
CA GLN A 243 -23.12 -12.43 15.14
C GLN A 243 -22.97 -13.53 16.21
N ALA A 244 -22.27 -13.24 17.31
CA ALA A 244 -22.19 -14.12 18.47
C ALA A 244 -23.55 -14.27 19.16
N ALA A 245 -24.29 -13.18 19.36
CA ALA A 245 -25.64 -13.20 19.93
C ALA A 245 -26.63 -13.98 19.05
N ALA A 246 -26.45 -13.96 17.73
CA ALA A 246 -27.20 -14.77 16.78
C ALA A 246 -26.78 -16.26 16.77
N GLY A 247 -25.76 -16.66 17.53
CA GLY A 247 -25.24 -18.03 17.57
C GLY A 247 -24.48 -18.43 16.30
N MET A 248 -23.98 -17.46 15.54
CA MET A 248 -23.32 -17.65 14.24
C MET A 248 -21.79 -17.58 14.31
N LEU A 249 -21.21 -17.50 15.52
CA LEU A 249 -19.77 -17.63 15.80
C LEU A 249 -19.53 -18.76 16.81
N PRO A 250 -19.81 -20.04 16.46
CA PRO A 250 -19.77 -21.14 17.41
C PRO A 250 -18.37 -21.49 17.93
N ASP A 251 -17.34 -21.21 17.13
CA ASP A 251 -15.94 -21.50 17.44
C ASP A 251 -15.22 -20.31 18.08
N CYS A 252 -15.89 -19.15 18.19
CA CYS A 252 -15.34 -17.97 18.83
C CYS A 252 -15.37 -18.14 20.35
N PRO A 253 -14.23 -18.01 21.05
CA PRO A 253 -14.23 -17.94 22.51
C PRO A 253 -15.11 -16.79 23.03
N PRO A 254 -15.53 -16.83 24.31
CA PRO A 254 -16.27 -15.73 24.90
C PRO A 254 -15.51 -14.41 24.74
N LEU A 255 -16.14 -13.45 24.05
CA LEU A 255 -15.54 -12.15 23.79
C LEU A 255 -15.49 -11.30 25.06
N GLY A 256 -14.30 -10.81 25.39
CA GLY A 256 -14.08 -9.79 26.42
C GLY A 256 -14.45 -8.39 25.94
N ALA A 257 -13.88 -7.38 26.60
CA ALA A 257 -14.15 -5.98 26.26
C ALA A 257 -13.68 -5.68 24.82
N GLY A 258 -14.58 -5.10 24.02
CA GLY A 258 -14.22 -4.42 22.76
C GLY A 258 -13.70 -3.00 23.03
N GLY A 259 -13.45 -2.25 21.97
CA GLY A 259 -13.09 -0.84 22.06
C GLY A 259 -12.02 -0.40 21.07
N THR A 260 -11.95 0.92 20.89
CA THR A 260 -11.02 1.62 19.98
C THR A 260 -9.60 1.73 20.51
N ASP A 261 -9.37 1.46 21.80
CA ASP A 261 -8.03 1.39 22.37
C ASP A 261 -7.39 0.02 22.09
N LEU A 262 -6.57 -0.02 21.05
CA LEU A 262 -5.83 -1.22 20.62
C LEU A 262 -4.96 -1.82 21.74
N ALA A 263 -4.51 -1.03 22.72
CA ALA A 263 -3.63 -1.53 23.78
C ALA A 263 -4.38 -2.34 24.86
N THR A 264 -5.71 -2.18 24.95
CA THR A 264 -6.54 -2.81 25.98
C THR A 264 -7.63 -3.72 25.42
N ARG A 265 -7.77 -3.77 24.09
CA ARG A 265 -8.65 -4.67 23.35
C ARG A 265 -8.35 -6.14 23.65
N ASP A 266 -9.39 -6.95 23.81
CA ASP A 266 -9.25 -8.40 23.95
C ASP A 266 -8.68 -9.03 22.67
N PRO A 267 -7.49 -9.66 22.70
CA PRO A 267 -6.89 -10.31 21.53
C PRO A 267 -7.78 -11.39 20.91
N ALA A 268 -8.65 -12.03 21.71
CA ALA A 268 -9.59 -13.03 21.21
C ALA A 268 -10.52 -12.48 20.11
N ARG A 269 -10.84 -11.18 20.17
CA ARG A 269 -11.63 -10.49 19.14
C ARG A 269 -10.92 -10.45 17.80
N ASP A 270 -9.60 -10.48 17.77
CA ASP A 270 -8.84 -10.43 16.53
C ASP A 270 -8.50 -11.84 16.01
N THR A 271 -9.11 -12.92 16.52
CA THR A 271 -8.93 -14.28 15.97
C THR A 271 -9.80 -14.53 14.73
N ILE A 272 -9.39 -15.46 13.86
CA ILE A 272 -10.19 -15.87 12.69
C ILE A 272 -11.52 -16.50 13.14
N ALA A 273 -11.51 -17.26 14.23
CA ALA A 273 -12.71 -17.87 14.80
C ALA A 273 -13.78 -16.81 15.13
N CYS A 274 -13.35 -15.66 15.66
CA CYS A 274 -14.23 -14.54 16.00
C CYS A 274 -14.46 -13.54 14.86
N MET A 275 -13.74 -13.63 13.75
CA MET A 275 -13.91 -12.68 12.64
C MET A 275 -15.35 -12.71 12.09
N PRO A 276 -16.05 -11.55 12.06
CA PRO A 276 -17.42 -11.48 11.60
C PRO A 276 -17.51 -11.64 10.07
N SER A 277 -18.68 -11.99 9.56
CA SER A 277 -18.90 -12.29 8.14
C SER A 277 -19.97 -11.44 7.48
N LEU A 278 -19.58 -10.62 6.51
CA LEU A 278 -20.53 -9.88 5.69
C LEU A 278 -20.86 -10.61 4.38
N PRO A 279 -22.13 -10.61 3.94
CA PRO A 279 -22.50 -11.19 2.66
C PRO A 279 -22.06 -10.26 1.51
N SER A 280 -21.51 -10.81 0.43
CA SER A 280 -21.07 -10.05 -0.75
C SER A 280 -22.15 -9.09 -1.31
N PRO A 281 -23.44 -9.46 -1.36
CA PRO A 281 -24.50 -8.53 -1.77
C PRO A 281 -24.61 -7.27 -0.91
N LEU A 282 -24.37 -7.37 0.41
CA LEU A 282 -24.37 -6.20 1.30
C LEU A 282 -23.22 -5.27 0.94
N ILE A 283 -22.01 -5.82 0.85
CA ILE A 283 -20.80 -5.07 0.50
C ILE A 283 -21.04 -4.32 -0.82
N ARG A 284 -21.55 -5.04 -1.84
CA ARG A 284 -21.94 -4.43 -3.11
C ARG A 284 -22.96 -3.29 -2.93
N SER A 285 -24.03 -3.49 -2.17
CA SER A 285 -25.08 -2.48 -1.97
C SER A 285 -24.59 -1.24 -1.24
N VAL A 286 -23.71 -1.37 -0.24
CA VAL A 286 -23.04 -0.25 0.43
C VAL A 286 -22.24 0.58 -0.57
N PHE A 287 -21.38 -0.07 -1.36
CA PHE A 287 -20.52 0.63 -2.32
C PHE A 287 -21.26 1.14 -3.57
N LEU A 288 -22.47 0.66 -3.85
CA LEU A 288 -23.38 1.26 -4.85
C LEU A 288 -24.19 2.43 -4.28
N GLY A 289 -24.07 2.75 -2.98
CA GLY A 289 -24.86 3.78 -2.31
C GLY A 289 -26.34 3.42 -2.17
N GLN A 290 -26.68 2.13 -2.23
CA GLN A 290 -28.05 1.63 -2.08
C GLN A 290 -28.49 1.56 -0.61
N ILE A 291 -27.53 1.49 0.31
CA ILE A 291 -27.73 1.55 1.74
C ILE A 291 -27.14 2.87 2.21
N THR A 292 -27.98 3.71 2.81
CA THR A 292 -27.59 5.05 3.28
C THR A 292 -27.58 5.18 4.80
N SER A 293 -28.17 4.20 5.49
CA SER A 293 -28.20 4.09 6.94
C SER A 293 -27.94 2.65 7.37
N TRP A 294 -27.13 2.45 8.41
CA TRP A 294 -26.94 1.16 9.07
C TRP A 294 -28.20 0.66 9.77
N ALA A 295 -29.17 1.54 10.07
CA ALA A 295 -30.49 1.11 10.56
C ALA A 295 -31.33 0.40 9.50
N ASP A 296 -31.05 0.64 8.22
CA ASP A 296 -31.79 0.01 7.11
C ASP A 296 -31.34 -1.43 6.84
N PHE A 297 -30.25 -1.86 7.48
CA PHE A 297 -29.69 -3.19 7.26
C PHE A 297 -29.22 -3.84 8.56
N MET A 298 -29.77 -5.03 8.84
CA MET A 298 -29.46 -5.82 10.03
C MET A 298 -28.77 -7.12 9.60
N PRO A 299 -27.43 -7.17 9.48
CA PRO A 299 -26.70 -8.30 8.89
C PRO A 299 -27.05 -9.65 9.54
N TYR A 300 -27.28 -9.62 10.85
CA TYR A 300 -27.60 -10.80 11.66
C TYR A 300 -28.97 -10.71 12.33
N GLY A 301 -29.86 -9.84 11.82
CA GLY A 301 -31.17 -9.59 12.42
C GLY A 301 -31.15 -8.67 13.66
N LEU A 302 -30.03 -8.01 13.91
CA LEU A 302 -29.83 -7.00 14.93
C LEU A 302 -29.41 -5.67 14.26
N GLU A 303 -29.87 -4.55 14.82
CA GLU A 303 -29.46 -3.21 14.41
C GLU A 303 -28.12 -2.87 15.05
N LEU A 304 -27.20 -2.29 14.28
CA LEU A 304 -25.93 -1.82 14.84
C LEU A 304 -26.21 -0.70 15.86
N ASP A 305 -25.65 -0.80 17.07
CA ASP A 305 -25.86 0.16 18.14
C ASP A 305 -25.34 1.57 17.76
N PRO A 306 -26.23 2.56 17.54
CA PRO A 306 -25.82 3.90 17.15
C PRO A 306 -25.08 4.65 18.26
N THR A 307 -25.07 4.13 19.50
CA THR A 307 -24.44 4.79 20.64
C THR A 307 -22.96 4.48 20.79
N ARG A 308 -22.43 3.48 20.06
CA ARG A 308 -20.99 3.17 20.05
C ARG A 308 -20.15 4.17 19.28
N VAL A 309 -20.74 4.94 18.37
CA VAL A 309 -20.04 5.92 17.54
C VAL A 309 -20.79 7.24 17.47
N ALA A 310 -20.07 8.36 17.37
CA ALA A 310 -20.66 9.70 17.41
C ALA A 310 -21.64 9.99 16.26
N LYS A 311 -21.48 9.34 15.09
CA LYS A 311 -22.37 9.47 13.93
C LYS A 311 -23.32 8.28 13.71
N GLY A 312 -23.48 7.44 14.73
CA GLY A 312 -24.46 6.36 14.84
C GLY A 312 -24.74 5.56 13.56
N ASN A 313 -25.76 5.98 12.82
CA ASN A 313 -26.38 5.20 11.75
C ASN A 313 -25.98 5.61 10.33
N ASP A 314 -25.26 6.71 10.11
CA ASP A 314 -24.90 7.11 8.75
C ASP A 314 -23.87 6.14 8.15
N VAL A 315 -24.01 5.81 6.87
CA VAL A 315 -23.04 4.95 6.17
C VAL A 315 -21.82 5.79 5.78
N HIS A 316 -20.64 5.40 6.24
CA HIS A 316 -19.39 6.00 5.81
C HIS A 316 -18.58 4.98 4.98
N VAL A 317 -17.96 5.46 3.91
CA VAL A 317 -17.21 4.66 2.97
C VAL A 317 -15.87 5.31 2.68
N CYS A 318 -14.78 4.60 2.95
CA CYS A 318 -13.46 4.91 2.41
C CYS A 318 -13.34 4.19 1.06
N LYS A 319 -13.21 4.95 -0.02
CA LYS A 319 -12.99 4.44 -1.38
C LYS A 319 -11.65 4.91 -1.93
N ARG A 320 -11.09 4.14 -2.85
CA ARG A 320 -9.98 4.62 -3.68
C ARG A 320 -10.49 5.46 -4.85
N THR A 321 -9.69 6.41 -5.31
CA THR A 321 -9.97 7.21 -6.50
C THR A 321 -9.89 6.37 -7.77
N ASN A 322 -10.52 6.84 -8.85
CA ASN A 322 -10.36 6.22 -10.18
C ASN A 322 -8.88 6.21 -10.57
N GLY A 323 -8.44 5.18 -11.31
CA GLY A 323 -7.02 4.95 -11.59
C GLY A 323 -6.28 4.11 -10.54
N SER A 324 -6.90 3.86 -9.38
CA SER A 324 -6.41 2.88 -8.41
C SER A 324 -6.67 1.45 -8.89
N GLY A 325 -5.66 0.58 -8.81
CA GLY A 325 -5.82 -0.85 -9.10
C GLY A 325 -6.61 -1.55 -8.00
N THR A 326 -6.45 -1.12 -6.75
CA THR A 326 -7.32 -1.52 -5.63
C THR A 326 -8.79 -1.16 -5.90
N HIS A 327 -9.07 0.02 -6.46
CA HIS A 327 -10.44 0.37 -6.87
C HIS A 327 -10.93 -0.51 -8.03
N ALA A 328 -10.05 -0.74 -9.02
CA ALA A 328 -10.35 -1.53 -10.20
C ALA A 328 -10.68 -2.99 -9.85
N GLN A 329 -9.87 -3.61 -8.99
CA GLN A 329 -10.07 -4.96 -8.52
C GLN A 329 -11.38 -5.08 -7.75
N PHE A 330 -11.66 -4.15 -6.82
CA PHE A 330 -12.90 -4.17 -6.03
C PHE A 330 -14.13 -4.06 -6.94
N SER A 331 -14.06 -3.15 -7.90
CA SER A 331 -15.08 -2.93 -8.93
C SER A 331 -15.33 -4.19 -9.76
N VAL A 332 -14.28 -4.90 -10.16
CA VAL A 332 -14.41 -6.18 -10.87
C VAL A 332 -14.98 -7.26 -9.94
N ASN A 333 -14.48 -7.37 -8.73
CA ASN A 333 -14.81 -8.44 -7.79
C ASN A 333 -16.27 -8.32 -7.30
N PHE A 334 -16.66 -7.18 -6.72
CA PHE A 334 -17.97 -7.01 -6.10
C PHE A 334 -19.02 -6.43 -7.05
N LEU A 335 -18.62 -5.50 -7.93
CA LEU A 335 -19.58 -4.79 -8.79
C LEU A 335 -19.69 -5.45 -10.18
N GLY A 336 -18.76 -6.33 -10.56
CA GLY A 336 -18.73 -6.93 -11.90
C GLY A 336 -18.57 -5.90 -13.03
N THR A 337 -18.04 -4.71 -12.70
CA THR A 337 -17.81 -3.64 -13.66
C THR A 337 -16.38 -3.67 -14.18
N ASN A 338 -16.14 -3.19 -15.41
CA ASN A 338 -14.90 -3.28 -16.21
C ASN A 338 -14.62 -4.63 -16.88
N CYS A 339 -15.20 -5.73 -16.39
CA CYS A 339 -15.36 -6.97 -17.17
C CYS A 339 -16.50 -6.87 -18.19
N ARG A 340 -17.38 -5.86 -18.04
CA ARG A 340 -18.57 -5.65 -18.87
C ARG A 340 -18.47 -4.29 -19.55
N SER A 341 -18.70 -4.25 -20.86
CA SER A 341 -18.50 -3.06 -21.70
C SER A 341 -19.48 -1.90 -21.44
N VAL A 342 -20.53 -2.13 -20.65
CA VAL A 342 -21.53 -1.14 -20.21
C VAL A 342 -22.15 -1.64 -18.91
N SER A 343 -22.02 -0.89 -17.81
CA SER A 343 -22.73 -1.22 -16.58
C SER A 343 -23.20 0.05 -15.85
N ASN A 344 -24.42 -0.02 -15.29
CA ASN A 344 -24.96 0.95 -14.32
C ASN A 344 -24.44 0.65 -12.89
N LEU A 345 -23.31 -0.04 -12.77
CA LEU A 345 -22.73 -0.55 -11.52
C LEU A 345 -21.53 0.30 -11.11
N ALA A 346 -21.62 1.61 -11.35
CA ALA A 346 -20.63 2.56 -10.86
C ALA A 346 -20.73 2.63 -9.34
N MET A 347 -19.58 2.59 -8.68
CA MET A 347 -19.48 2.83 -7.25
C MET A 347 -19.98 4.24 -6.92
N VAL A 348 -20.49 4.44 -5.71
CA VAL A 348 -20.92 5.76 -5.24
C VAL A 348 -19.81 6.79 -5.43
N GLU A 349 -20.20 7.97 -5.91
CA GLU A 349 -19.27 9.07 -6.16
C GLU A 349 -18.72 9.61 -4.85
N GLN A 350 -17.48 10.09 -4.90
CA GLN A 350 -16.87 10.78 -3.78
C GLN A 350 -17.70 12.01 -3.45
N ASN A 351 -17.95 12.23 -2.17
CA ASN A 351 -18.67 13.40 -1.70
C ASN A 351 -18.05 14.00 -0.44
N ASP A 352 -16.91 13.49 0.03
CA ASP A 352 -16.13 14.09 1.11
C ASP A 352 -16.92 14.22 2.43
N GLY A 353 -17.85 13.27 2.67
CA GLY A 353 -18.76 13.35 3.81
C GLY A 353 -19.96 14.28 3.58
N LEU A 354 -20.04 14.93 2.43
CA LEU A 354 -21.03 15.92 2.00
C LEU A 354 -22.11 15.30 1.10
N SER A 355 -22.69 14.17 1.51
CA SER A 355 -23.95 13.76 0.89
C SER A 355 -25.08 14.69 1.37
N SER A 356 -25.63 15.48 0.46
CA SER A 356 -26.99 15.99 0.58
C SER A 356 -27.88 15.28 -0.44
N SER A 357 -28.53 14.21 0.01
CA SER A 357 -29.69 13.69 -0.69
C SER A 357 -30.87 13.65 0.27
N LEU A 358 -32.06 13.88 -0.26
CA LEU A 358 -33.35 13.77 0.45
C LEU A 358 -33.62 12.35 1.03
N PHE A 359 -32.67 11.41 0.93
CA PHE A 359 -32.82 9.98 1.22
C PHE A 359 -31.65 9.37 2.05
N GLY A 360 -30.94 10.19 2.83
CA GLY A 360 -29.86 9.73 3.75
C GLY A 360 -28.46 10.18 3.32
N VAL A 361 -27.55 10.27 4.30
CA VAL A 361 -26.19 10.78 4.12
C VAL A 361 -25.23 9.59 4.06
N VAL A 362 -24.70 9.28 2.87
CA VAL A 362 -23.53 8.41 2.75
C VAL A 362 -22.30 9.30 2.73
N GLY A 363 -21.42 9.22 3.72
CA GLY A 363 -20.13 9.90 3.66
C GLY A 363 -19.14 9.10 2.83
N VAL A 364 -18.69 9.62 1.68
CA VAL A 364 -17.79 8.90 0.77
C VAL A 364 -16.48 9.65 0.61
N TYR A 365 -15.41 9.08 1.14
CA TYR A 365 -14.06 9.66 1.18
C TYR A 365 -13.18 9.02 0.10
N GLY A 366 -12.63 9.83 -0.81
CA GLY A 366 -11.72 9.36 -1.86
C GLY A 366 -10.27 9.36 -1.43
N ASN A 367 -9.55 8.28 -1.73
CA ASN A 367 -8.18 8.05 -1.30
C ASN A 367 -7.28 7.69 -2.49
N SER A 368 -6.13 8.33 -2.61
CA SER A 368 -5.22 8.21 -3.75
C SER A 368 -4.24 7.06 -3.56
N GLY A 369 -3.73 6.88 -2.34
CA GLY A 369 -2.86 5.79 -1.89
C GLY A 369 -3.59 4.69 -1.11
N SER A 370 -2.88 3.59 -0.84
CA SER A 370 -3.37 2.57 0.11
C SER A 370 -3.14 2.98 1.57
N SER A 371 -2.13 3.81 1.82
CA SER A 371 -1.89 4.56 3.05
C SER A 371 -3.10 5.42 3.41
N ASP A 372 -3.56 6.30 2.51
CA ASP A 372 -4.66 7.24 2.82
C ASP A 372 -5.98 6.50 3.12
N MET A 373 -6.21 5.33 2.51
CA MET A 373 -7.35 4.47 2.88
C MET A 373 -7.24 3.95 4.32
N SER A 374 -6.03 3.59 4.75
CA SER A 374 -5.78 3.14 6.13
C SER A 374 -6.00 4.30 7.09
N ASP A 375 -5.55 5.51 6.74
CA ASP A 375 -5.77 6.72 7.53
C ASP A 375 -7.24 7.12 7.57
N CYS A 376 -7.98 7.00 6.46
CA CYS A 376 -9.43 7.22 6.42
C CYS A 376 -10.16 6.29 7.38
N LEU A 377 -9.83 5.00 7.35
CA LEU A 377 -10.44 4.01 8.24
C LEU A 377 -10.01 4.24 9.70
N ASP A 378 -8.75 4.54 9.98
CA ASP A 378 -8.24 4.80 11.33
C ASP A 378 -8.86 6.08 11.93
N ALA A 379 -8.95 7.14 11.13
CA ALA A 379 -9.55 8.41 11.53
C ALA A 379 -11.04 8.27 11.85
N LEU A 380 -11.80 7.54 11.04
CA LEU A 380 -13.22 7.26 11.30
C LEU A 380 -13.42 6.31 12.48
N ALA A 381 -12.47 5.42 12.76
CA ALA A 381 -12.53 4.54 13.92
C ALA A 381 -12.20 5.26 15.23
N THR A 382 -11.25 6.20 15.21
CA THR A 382 -10.74 6.87 16.42
C THR A 382 -11.38 8.23 16.68
N GLY A 383 -12.13 8.76 15.70
CA GLY A 383 -12.67 10.10 15.75
C GLY A 383 -11.60 11.19 15.69
N LYS A 384 -10.35 10.89 15.31
CA LYS A 384 -9.26 11.88 15.27
C LYS A 384 -9.40 12.90 14.11
N GLY A 385 -10.39 12.71 13.24
CA GLY A 385 -10.65 13.57 12.08
C GLY A 385 -9.87 13.07 10.86
N PHE A 386 -10.54 13.05 9.70
CA PHE A 386 -9.94 12.76 8.41
C PHE A 386 -10.02 14.04 7.59
N ASP A 387 -8.88 14.62 7.25
CA ASP A 387 -8.79 15.86 6.47
C ASP A 387 -8.60 15.61 4.98
N GLY A 388 -8.82 14.35 4.55
CA GLY A 388 -8.38 13.78 3.28
C GLY A 388 -8.33 14.77 2.13
N ASP A 389 -7.23 14.75 1.38
CA ASP A 389 -6.92 15.68 0.30
C ASP A 389 -8.15 16.05 -0.56
N PHE A 390 -8.81 17.14 -0.15
CA PHE A 390 -10.06 17.60 -0.74
C PHE A 390 -9.73 18.36 -2.03
N ASP A 391 -10.01 17.75 -3.18
CA ASP A 391 -9.92 18.42 -4.47
C ASP A 391 -11.08 19.44 -4.59
N GLY A 392 -10.78 20.74 -4.39
CA GLY A 392 -11.77 21.82 -4.49
C GLY A 392 -11.69 22.96 -3.46
N LEU A 393 -10.77 22.90 -2.49
CA LEU A 393 -10.43 24.07 -1.68
C LEU A 393 -9.66 25.09 -2.53
N PRO A 394 -9.79 26.41 -2.28
CA PRO A 394 -9.05 27.41 -3.04
C PRO A 394 -7.55 27.08 -2.98
N PRO A 395 -6.90 26.90 -4.14
CA PRO A 395 -5.49 26.61 -4.17
C PRO A 395 -4.74 27.81 -3.57
N GLU A 396 -3.56 27.53 -2.99
CA GLU A 396 -2.46 28.49 -2.74
C GLU A 396 -2.17 29.01 -1.32
N SER A 397 -2.87 28.65 -0.24
CA SER A 397 -2.49 29.19 1.10
C SER A 397 -1.63 28.31 2.00
N PHE A 398 -1.42 27.02 1.68
CA PHE A 398 -0.46 26.16 2.37
C PHE A 398 0.56 25.55 1.40
N PRO A 399 1.65 26.26 1.10
CA PRO A 399 2.80 25.68 0.42
C PRO A 399 3.58 24.83 1.42
N GLY A 400 3.35 23.51 1.48
CA GLY A 400 4.27 22.64 2.22
C GLY A 400 3.76 21.29 2.76
N THR A 401 2.46 21.01 2.77
CA THR A 401 1.93 19.72 3.27
C THR A 401 0.91 19.22 2.26
N GLY A 402 1.37 18.40 1.33
CA GLY A 402 0.59 17.77 0.27
C GLY A 402 0.90 16.29 0.33
N ASP A 403 0.21 15.66 1.26
CA ASP A 403 0.06 14.24 1.56
C ASP A 403 -1.07 14.23 2.62
N SER A 404 -1.76 13.10 2.83
CA SER A 404 -2.56 12.90 4.02
C SER A 404 -1.64 12.79 5.24
N THR A 405 -0.89 13.85 5.55
CA THR A 405 -0.47 14.08 6.90
C THR A 405 -1.75 14.32 7.67
N VAL A 406 -2.35 13.24 8.17
CA VAL A 406 -2.92 13.29 9.51
C VAL A 406 -1.78 13.81 10.36
N VAL A 407 -1.59 15.13 10.46
CA VAL A 407 -0.68 15.69 11.45
C VAL A 407 -1.35 15.33 12.76
N PRO A 408 -0.84 14.36 13.54
CA PRO A 408 -1.50 14.00 14.77
C PRO A 408 -1.37 15.21 15.70
N GLY A 409 -2.41 16.02 15.79
CA GLY A 409 -2.49 17.16 16.71
C GLY A 409 -2.33 18.57 16.14
N GLU A 410 -2.30 18.80 14.82
CA GLU A 410 -2.57 20.16 14.30
C GLU A 410 -3.97 20.21 13.68
N ASP A 411 -4.93 20.68 14.47
CA ASP A 411 -6.28 20.96 14.01
C ASP A 411 -6.21 21.97 12.84
N LEU A 412 -6.61 21.55 11.63
CA LEU A 412 -7.00 22.53 10.61
C LEU A 412 -8.03 23.48 11.24
N ALA A 413 -7.85 24.79 11.04
CA ALA A 413 -8.77 25.78 11.57
C ALA A 413 -10.19 25.43 11.10
N ALA A 414 -11.14 25.32 12.04
CA ALA A 414 -12.52 24.94 11.80
C ALA A 414 -13.16 25.82 10.72
N THR A 415 -13.03 25.38 9.48
CA THR A 415 -13.56 26.08 8.33
C THR A 415 -14.88 25.42 8.03
N ALA A 416 -15.96 26.16 8.23
CA ALA A 416 -17.30 25.70 7.91
C ALA A 416 -17.35 25.30 6.44
N ILE A 417 -17.92 24.13 6.16
CA ILE A 417 -18.04 23.63 4.80
C ILE A 417 -19.14 24.42 4.09
N PRO A 418 -18.84 25.20 3.04
CA PRO A 418 -19.84 26.05 2.40
C PRO A 418 -20.97 25.20 1.80
N GLY A 419 -22.20 25.40 2.29
CA GLY A 419 -23.39 24.69 1.81
C GLY A 419 -23.76 23.42 2.59
N ASP A 420 -23.01 23.05 3.63
CA ASP A 420 -23.40 21.92 4.49
C ASP A 420 -24.62 22.28 5.36
N PRO A 421 -25.77 21.60 5.19
CA PRO A 421 -26.99 21.88 5.95
C PRO A 421 -26.87 21.50 7.44
N LEU A 422 -25.81 20.77 7.81
CA LEU A 422 -25.53 20.33 9.18
C LEU A 422 -24.55 21.24 9.93
N GLY A 423 -23.98 22.26 9.29
CA GLY A 423 -23.08 23.23 9.90
C GLY A 423 -21.71 22.67 10.30
N ARG A 424 -21.25 21.61 9.62
CA ARG A 424 -19.98 20.92 9.90
C ARG A 424 -18.76 21.71 9.45
N GLY A 425 -17.65 21.49 10.15
CA GLY A 425 -16.31 21.94 9.74
C GLY A 425 -15.50 20.82 9.09
N TYR A 426 -14.51 21.15 8.25
CA TYR A 426 -13.55 20.18 7.70
C TYR A 426 -12.71 19.46 8.78
N ASN A 427 -12.70 19.98 10.00
CA ASN A 427 -12.02 19.40 11.16
C ASN A 427 -12.97 18.68 12.14
N ASP A 428 -14.19 18.36 11.72
CA ASP A 428 -15.14 17.64 12.56
C ASP A 428 -14.65 16.21 12.82
N LYS A 429 -13.99 16.05 13.97
CA LYS A 429 -13.62 14.79 14.61
C LYS A 429 -14.82 13.84 14.66
N THR A 430 -14.85 12.89 13.73
CA THR A 430 -16.00 12.03 13.49
C THR A 430 -15.62 10.58 13.71
N GLU A 431 -16.16 9.99 14.76
CA GLU A 431 -16.16 8.54 14.96
C GLU A 431 -17.41 7.94 14.30
N ALA A 432 -17.23 6.93 13.45
CA ALA A 432 -18.30 6.35 12.65
C ALA A 432 -18.09 4.86 12.30
N TYR A 433 -19.19 4.21 11.93
CA TYR A 433 -19.16 2.92 11.28
C TYR A 433 -18.70 3.06 9.82
N ALA A 434 -17.44 2.67 9.64
CA ALA A 434 -16.61 2.60 8.45
C ALA A 434 -16.75 1.35 7.57
N MET A 435 -16.91 1.46 6.25
CA MET A 435 -16.51 0.37 5.34
C MET A 435 -15.49 0.84 4.30
N GLY A 436 -14.48 0.01 4.04
CA GLY A 436 -13.45 0.24 3.02
C GLY A 436 -13.01 -1.07 2.38
N TYR A 437 -12.03 -0.99 1.48
CA TYR A 437 -11.38 -2.15 0.89
C TYR A 437 -9.90 -1.87 0.70
N GLN A 438 -9.06 -2.87 1.00
CA GLN A 438 -7.61 -2.70 0.93
C GLN A 438 -6.89 -4.03 0.74
N SER A 439 -5.63 -3.99 0.29
CA SER A 439 -4.75 -5.16 0.40
C SER A 439 -4.41 -5.46 1.86
N LEU A 440 -4.32 -6.76 2.17
CA LEU A 440 -4.14 -7.20 3.55
C LEU A 440 -2.80 -6.78 4.17
N GLU A 441 -1.77 -6.55 3.36
CA GLU A 441 -0.44 -6.12 3.81
C GLU A 441 -0.40 -4.71 4.42
N ASN A 442 -1.49 -3.93 4.34
CA ASN A 442 -1.54 -2.59 4.94
C ASN A 442 -1.80 -2.63 6.45
N ASN A 443 -2.44 -3.69 6.98
CA ASN A 443 -2.65 -3.86 8.42
C ASN A 443 -2.26 -5.27 8.92
N PRO A 444 -1.04 -5.74 8.63
CA PRO A 444 -0.60 -7.10 8.96
C PRO A 444 -0.33 -7.26 10.45
N ASP A 445 -0.01 -6.17 11.14
CA ASP A 445 0.31 -6.07 12.56
C ASP A 445 -0.86 -5.54 13.39
N LEU A 446 -2.04 -5.38 12.77
CA LEU A 446 -3.26 -4.87 13.41
C LEU A 446 -3.11 -3.49 14.07
N ALA A 447 -2.08 -2.73 13.67
CA ALA A 447 -1.72 -1.42 14.23
C ALA A 447 -2.71 -0.30 13.89
N PHE A 448 -3.46 -0.44 12.79
CA PHE A 448 -4.54 0.48 12.45
C PHE A 448 -5.87 0.07 13.08
N SER A 449 -6.72 1.06 13.34
CA SER A 449 -8.02 0.90 14.02
C SER A 449 -9.14 0.37 13.10
N TYR A 450 -8.80 -0.53 12.18
CA TYR A 450 -9.74 -1.25 11.33
C TYR A 450 -9.39 -2.73 11.25
N ARG A 451 -10.34 -3.56 10.82
CA ARG A 451 -10.15 -5.01 10.65
C ARG A 451 -10.80 -5.49 9.36
N PHE A 452 -10.21 -6.50 8.75
CA PHE A 452 -10.81 -7.21 7.63
C PHE A 452 -11.90 -8.16 8.11
N VAL A 453 -12.97 -8.32 7.32
CA VAL A 453 -14.09 -9.23 7.63
C VAL A 453 -14.09 -10.45 6.71
N LYS A 454 -14.73 -11.53 7.15
CA LYS A 454 -15.06 -12.65 6.26
C LYS A 454 -16.06 -12.17 5.21
N VAL A 455 -15.96 -12.72 4.01
CA VAL A 455 -16.92 -12.49 2.93
C VAL A 455 -17.59 -13.81 2.61
N ASP A 456 -18.92 -13.85 2.72
CA ASP A 456 -19.72 -15.07 2.51
C ASP A 456 -19.23 -16.27 3.36
N GLY A 457 -18.80 -15.99 4.59
CA GLY A 457 -18.30 -17.00 5.54
C GLY A 457 -16.84 -17.38 5.36
N VAL A 458 -16.14 -16.86 4.36
CA VAL A 458 -14.73 -17.19 4.08
C VAL A 458 -13.81 -16.05 4.54
N ALA A 459 -12.84 -16.37 5.38
CA ALA A 459 -11.83 -15.41 5.84
C ALA A 459 -10.79 -15.12 4.75
N PRO A 460 -10.29 -13.88 4.65
CA PRO A 460 -9.27 -13.49 3.67
C PRO A 460 -7.87 -14.00 4.05
N THR A 461 -7.67 -15.28 4.34
CA THR A 461 -6.34 -15.81 4.72
C THR A 461 -5.61 -16.40 3.50
N LEU A 462 -4.27 -16.43 3.53
CA LEU A 462 -3.48 -17.12 2.51
C LEU A 462 -3.87 -18.60 2.37
N ASP A 463 -4.10 -19.30 3.48
CA ASP A 463 -4.74 -20.63 3.50
C ASP A 463 -5.97 -20.72 2.58
N ASN A 464 -6.95 -19.81 2.79
CA ASN A 464 -8.19 -19.80 1.99
C ASN A 464 -7.95 -19.36 0.54
N VAL A 465 -6.95 -18.52 0.28
CA VAL A 465 -6.54 -18.13 -1.07
C VAL A 465 -5.90 -19.29 -1.83
N VAL A 466 -5.01 -20.06 -1.18
CA VAL A 466 -4.36 -21.24 -1.76
C VAL A 466 -5.38 -22.33 -2.01
N ALA A 467 -6.30 -22.55 -1.06
CA ALA A 467 -7.43 -23.45 -1.23
C ALA A 467 -8.44 -22.99 -2.31
N GLY A 468 -8.35 -21.74 -2.77
CA GLY A 468 -9.26 -21.13 -3.74
C GLY A 468 -10.67 -20.86 -3.20
N THR A 469 -10.87 -20.93 -1.89
CA THR A 469 -12.13 -20.61 -1.22
C THR A 469 -12.32 -19.10 -1.14
N TYR A 470 -11.25 -18.35 -0.89
CA TYR A 470 -11.24 -16.88 -0.94
C TYR A 470 -10.77 -16.38 -2.31
N LYS A 471 -11.54 -15.49 -2.93
CA LYS A 471 -11.41 -15.16 -4.37
C LYS A 471 -10.93 -13.75 -4.67
N ASP A 472 -10.75 -12.91 -3.64
CA ASP A 472 -10.36 -11.52 -3.82
C ASP A 472 -8.84 -11.37 -3.90
N VAL A 473 -8.26 -11.95 -4.97
CA VAL A 473 -6.82 -12.06 -5.18
C VAL A 473 -6.51 -11.63 -6.61
N TYR A 474 -5.58 -10.69 -6.75
CA TYR A 474 -5.21 -10.10 -8.04
C TYR A 474 -3.70 -10.05 -8.20
N TYR A 475 -3.24 -10.32 -9.41
CA TYR A 475 -1.81 -10.37 -9.71
C TYR A 475 -1.31 -8.99 -10.06
N LEU A 476 -0.20 -8.64 -9.41
CA LEU A 476 0.53 -7.44 -9.77
C LEU A 476 0.98 -7.55 -11.23
N THR A 477 1.13 -6.41 -11.88
CA THR A 477 1.93 -6.33 -13.10
C THR A 477 3.15 -5.47 -12.89
N TYR A 478 4.24 -5.98 -13.41
CA TYR A 478 5.50 -5.29 -13.57
C TYR A 478 5.62 -4.88 -15.03
N GLN A 479 5.88 -3.60 -15.25
CA GLN A 479 6.05 -3.04 -16.58
C GLN A 479 7.32 -2.23 -16.65
N ASN A 480 8.08 -2.40 -17.71
CA ASN A 480 9.18 -1.51 -18.05
C ASN A 480 9.03 -1.00 -19.49
N ARG A 481 9.43 0.25 -19.69
CA ARG A 481 9.42 0.86 -21.02
C ARG A 481 10.51 0.25 -21.88
N VAL A 482 10.18 -0.13 -23.11
CA VAL A 482 11.12 -0.70 -24.07
C VAL A 482 11.11 0.02 -25.41
N ALA A 483 12.30 0.16 -26.00
CA ALA A 483 12.51 0.65 -27.36
C ALA A 483 13.45 -0.31 -28.09
N GLY A 484 13.00 -0.91 -29.19
CA GLY A 484 13.80 -1.91 -29.92
C GLY A 484 14.16 -3.15 -29.09
N GLY A 485 13.36 -3.50 -28.08
CA GLY A 485 13.59 -4.65 -27.20
C GLY A 485 14.60 -4.40 -26.08
N SER A 486 15.06 -3.17 -25.87
CA SER A 486 15.90 -2.77 -24.73
C SER A 486 15.18 -1.74 -23.86
N ALA A 487 15.58 -1.64 -22.59
CA ALA A 487 15.12 -0.63 -21.66
C ALA A 487 15.24 0.79 -22.25
N ASP A 488 14.14 1.52 -22.28
CA ASP A 488 14.06 2.90 -22.78
C ASP A 488 14.13 3.89 -21.62
N LEU A 489 15.32 4.02 -21.06
CA LEU A 489 15.63 4.88 -19.93
C LEU A 489 15.60 6.36 -20.34
N LYS A 490 14.69 7.15 -19.75
CA LYS A 490 14.48 8.57 -20.10
C LYS A 490 15.21 9.52 -19.15
N THR A 491 15.60 10.67 -19.70
CA THR A 491 16.12 11.79 -18.90
C THR A 491 14.98 12.53 -18.20
N GLY A 492 15.27 13.11 -17.04
CA GLY A 492 14.35 13.93 -16.26
C GLY A 492 15.13 14.91 -15.36
N ALA A 493 14.52 15.35 -14.26
CA ALA A 493 15.18 16.26 -13.33
C ALA A 493 16.36 15.62 -12.57
N VAL A 494 16.29 14.30 -12.31
CA VAL A 494 17.36 13.54 -11.63
C VAL A 494 18.36 13.00 -12.66
N ARG A 495 17.87 12.19 -13.62
CA ARG A 495 18.70 11.71 -14.74
C ARG A 495 18.83 12.80 -15.80
N THR A 496 19.79 13.70 -15.65
CA THR A 496 19.96 14.86 -16.54
C THR A 496 20.69 14.58 -17.86
N SER A 497 21.36 13.42 -17.98
CA SER A 497 22.08 13.00 -19.18
C SER A 497 21.56 11.68 -19.73
N ALA A 498 21.67 11.50 -21.04
CA ALA A 498 21.30 10.24 -21.68
C ALA A 498 22.11 9.06 -21.08
N PRO A 499 21.46 7.92 -20.82
CA PRO A 499 22.11 6.76 -20.24
C PRO A 499 23.15 6.19 -21.20
N SER A 500 24.30 5.80 -20.66
CA SER A 500 25.32 5.08 -21.42
C SER A 500 24.87 3.66 -21.78
N ALA A 501 25.52 3.04 -22.77
CA ALA A 501 25.24 1.65 -23.12
C ALA A 501 25.45 0.68 -21.94
N ALA A 502 26.39 0.99 -21.04
CA ALA A 502 26.60 0.21 -19.82
C ALA A 502 25.40 0.31 -18.86
N GLN A 503 24.88 1.53 -18.63
CA GLN A 503 23.70 1.74 -17.79
C GLN A 503 22.45 1.06 -18.37
N VAL A 504 22.26 1.11 -19.69
CA VAL A 504 21.17 0.37 -20.36
C VAL A 504 21.32 -1.15 -20.17
N ALA A 505 22.55 -1.67 -20.24
CA ALA A 505 22.80 -3.10 -20.00
C ALA A 505 22.49 -3.52 -18.56
N VAL A 506 22.87 -2.71 -17.57
CA VAL A 506 22.50 -2.93 -16.15
C VAL A 506 20.99 -2.91 -15.97
N ALA A 507 20.29 -1.94 -16.56
CA ALA A 507 18.83 -1.86 -16.48
C ALA A 507 18.13 -3.05 -17.14
N ASN A 508 18.60 -3.51 -18.30
CA ASN A 508 18.08 -4.74 -18.92
C ASN A 508 18.25 -5.95 -17.98
N ALA A 509 19.43 -6.11 -17.39
CA ALA A 509 19.71 -7.20 -16.45
C ALA A 509 18.88 -7.12 -15.17
N TYR A 510 18.66 -5.90 -14.66
CA TYR A 510 17.73 -5.63 -13.57
C TYR A 510 16.31 -6.04 -13.95
N PHE A 511 15.80 -5.60 -15.11
CA PHE A 511 14.45 -5.92 -15.54
C PHE A 511 14.25 -7.41 -15.83
N GLU A 512 15.27 -8.15 -16.23
CA GLU A 512 15.22 -9.61 -16.32
C GLU A 512 15.02 -10.27 -14.94
N THR A 513 15.69 -9.75 -13.91
CA THR A 513 15.58 -10.23 -12.52
C THR A 513 14.23 -9.85 -11.90
N TRP A 514 13.88 -8.57 -12.04
CA TRP A 514 12.63 -7.94 -11.63
C TRP A 514 11.39 -8.70 -12.12
N ASN A 515 11.40 -9.07 -13.40
CA ASN A 515 10.33 -9.76 -14.09
C ASN A 515 10.18 -11.25 -13.74
N SER A 516 10.96 -11.74 -12.78
CA SER A 516 10.86 -13.09 -12.25
C SER A 516 10.45 -13.04 -10.78
N THR A 517 9.30 -13.64 -10.45
CA THR A 517 8.93 -13.92 -9.06
C THR A 517 9.86 -14.99 -8.52
N ALA A 518 10.62 -14.66 -7.47
CA ALA A 518 11.43 -15.67 -6.79
C ALA A 518 10.66 -16.21 -5.58
N ALA A 519 10.40 -17.52 -5.58
CA ALA A 519 9.72 -18.18 -4.47
C ALA A 519 10.36 -17.84 -3.13
N ALA A 520 11.70 -17.85 -3.03
CA ALA A 520 12.42 -17.52 -1.80
C ALA A 520 12.20 -16.08 -1.27
N ALA A 521 11.92 -15.12 -2.14
CA ALA A 521 11.60 -13.76 -1.70
C ALA A 521 10.16 -13.68 -1.19
N ILE A 522 9.22 -14.33 -1.88
CA ILE A 522 7.84 -14.49 -1.42
C ILE A 522 7.82 -15.21 -0.06
N THR A 523 8.61 -16.26 0.12
CA THR A 523 8.80 -16.94 1.42
C THR A 523 9.19 -15.97 2.51
N ALA A 524 10.23 -15.17 2.26
CA ALA A 524 10.82 -14.30 3.26
C ALA A 524 9.92 -13.10 3.58
N VAL A 525 9.17 -12.57 2.60
CA VAL A 525 8.18 -11.53 2.82
C VAL A 525 6.97 -12.08 3.58
N ASN A 526 6.44 -13.24 3.20
CA ASN A 526 5.32 -13.83 3.91
C ASN A 526 5.68 -14.24 5.34
N ALA A 527 6.93 -14.64 5.60
CA ALA A 527 7.41 -14.87 6.95
C ALA A 527 7.45 -13.59 7.83
N LEU A 528 7.44 -12.40 7.22
CA LEU A 528 7.27 -11.13 7.93
C LEU A 528 5.80 -10.72 8.07
N LEU A 529 4.98 -11.00 7.06
CA LEU A 529 3.60 -10.51 6.95
C LEU A 529 2.55 -11.44 7.58
N ALA A 530 2.87 -12.73 7.73
CA ALA A 530 2.07 -13.67 8.49
C ALA A 530 2.38 -13.48 9.99
N VAL A 531 1.73 -12.48 10.58
CA VAL A 531 1.80 -12.24 12.02
C VAL A 531 0.58 -12.88 12.66
N ASP A 532 0.81 -13.88 13.50
CA ASP A 532 -0.21 -14.38 14.42
C ASP A 532 -0.60 -13.26 15.41
N PRO A 533 -1.90 -13.00 15.65
CA PRO A 533 -2.36 -12.02 16.65
C PRO A 533 -1.72 -12.19 18.04
N ASP A 534 -1.34 -13.42 18.40
CA ASP A 534 -0.70 -13.73 19.69
C ASP A 534 0.83 -13.57 19.66
N GLY A 535 1.40 -13.12 18.54
CA GLY A 535 2.83 -12.97 18.32
C GLY A 535 3.60 -14.29 18.33
N THR A 536 2.92 -15.43 18.20
CA THR A 536 3.51 -16.77 18.28
C THR A 536 3.51 -17.44 16.90
N PRO A 537 4.66 -17.50 16.19
CA PRO A 537 4.72 -18.13 14.89
C PRO A 537 4.19 -19.58 14.91
N GLY A 538 3.21 -19.89 14.07
CA GLY A 538 2.74 -21.26 13.80
C GLY A 538 1.69 -21.84 14.77
N ASN A 539 0.86 -21.01 15.41
CA ASN A 539 -0.20 -21.50 16.32
C ASN A 539 -1.52 -21.90 15.63
N GLY A 540 -1.65 -21.73 14.31
CA GLY A 540 -2.82 -22.18 13.55
C GLY A 540 -4.04 -21.25 13.59
N ASP A 541 -3.96 -20.08 14.23
CA ASP A 541 -4.95 -18.98 14.14
C ASP A 541 -4.44 -17.87 13.21
N GLU A 542 -3.81 -18.30 12.11
CA GLU A 542 -2.90 -17.51 11.30
C GLU A 542 -3.68 -16.46 10.49
N TRP A 543 -3.64 -15.20 10.94
CA TRP A 543 -3.95 -14.04 10.09
C TRP A 543 -2.90 -13.93 8.99
N GLU A 544 -3.05 -14.77 7.98
CA GLU A 544 -2.08 -14.83 6.90
C GLU A 544 -2.37 -13.74 5.90
N THR A 545 -1.74 -12.59 6.12
CA THR A 545 -1.54 -11.60 5.07
C THR A 545 -0.31 -11.99 4.25
N GLY A 546 -0.33 -11.76 2.94
CA GLY A 546 0.86 -11.96 2.11
C GLY A 546 0.56 -12.18 0.64
N PHE A 547 1.54 -12.78 -0.03
CA PHE A 547 1.64 -12.89 -1.47
C PHE A 547 1.60 -14.33 -1.93
N VAL A 548 0.97 -14.59 -3.07
CA VAL A 548 0.92 -15.93 -3.67
C VAL A 548 1.62 -15.98 -5.02
N THR A 549 2.24 -17.12 -5.33
CA THR A 549 2.83 -17.36 -6.65
C THR A 549 1.83 -18.07 -7.55
N PRO A 550 1.55 -17.59 -8.77
CA PRO A 550 0.70 -18.34 -9.70
C PRO A 550 1.48 -19.53 -10.26
N THR A 551 0.97 -20.76 -10.10
CA THR A 551 1.55 -21.95 -10.74
C THR A 551 0.47 -22.84 -11.34
N ALA A 552 0.76 -23.45 -12.50
CA ALA A 552 -0.19 -24.35 -13.18
C ALA A 552 -0.39 -25.70 -12.46
N GLY A 553 0.45 -26.00 -11.45
CA GLY A 553 0.44 -27.25 -10.68
C GLY A 553 0.38 -27.02 -9.17
N ALA A 554 -0.17 -25.89 -8.73
CA ALA A 554 -0.21 -25.53 -7.32
C ALA A 554 -0.84 -26.62 -6.46
N SER A 555 -0.25 -26.84 -5.29
CA SER A 555 -0.87 -27.65 -4.24
C SER A 555 -2.14 -26.96 -3.74
N LEU A 556 -3.15 -27.75 -3.35
CA LEU A 556 -4.30 -27.23 -2.58
C LEU A 556 -3.97 -27.11 -1.09
N GLU A 557 -2.88 -27.71 -0.63
CA GLU A 557 -2.37 -27.55 0.72
C GLU A 557 -1.50 -26.30 0.79
N TYR A 558 -1.82 -25.43 1.73
CA TYR A 558 -0.98 -24.29 2.03
C TYR A 558 0.39 -24.73 2.54
N THR A 559 1.42 -24.06 2.03
CA THR A 559 2.79 -24.22 2.48
C THR A 559 3.32 -22.82 2.74
N SER A 560 3.51 -22.47 4.01
CA SER A 560 4.01 -21.14 4.43
C SER A 560 5.31 -20.72 3.74
N GLY A 561 6.11 -21.70 3.32
CA GLY A 561 7.31 -21.48 2.52
C GLY A 561 7.05 -20.99 1.09
N ILE A 562 6.01 -21.49 0.41
CA ILE A 562 5.74 -21.18 -1.00
C ILE A 562 4.22 -21.31 -1.21
N PRO A 563 3.43 -20.28 -0.87
CA PRO A 563 2.02 -20.32 -1.16
C PRO A 563 1.85 -20.17 -2.67
N GLU A 564 1.54 -21.30 -3.30
CA GLU A 564 1.18 -21.36 -4.70
C GLU A 564 -0.33 -21.38 -4.80
N THR A 565 -0.88 -20.70 -5.80
CA THR A 565 -2.30 -20.85 -6.09
C THR A 565 -2.48 -21.18 -7.56
N ALA A 566 -3.34 -22.18 -7.82
CA ALA A 566 -3.85 -22.46 -9.16
C ALA A 566 -4.87 -21.39 -9.56
N PHE A 567 -5.35 -20.59 -8.60
CA PHE A 567 -6.24 -19.47 -8.79
C PHE A 567 -5.47 -18.28 -9.35
N ALA A 568 -5.16 -18.38 -10.63
CA ALA A 568 -4.93 -17.20 -11.42
C ALA A 568 -6.14 -17.03 -12.32
N ARG A 569 -6.79 -15.87 -12.26
CA ARG A 569 -7.64 -15.45 -13.37
C ARG A 569 -6.68 -15.34 -14.55
N GLN A 570 -6.53 -16.42 -15.30
CA GLN A 570 -5.60 -16.58 -16.40
C GLN A 570 -6.41 -16.95 -17.64
N THR A 571 -5.99 -16.44 -18.78
CA THR A 571 -6.43 -16.93 -20.08
C THR A 571 -6.11 -18.43 -20.21
N LEU A 572 -6.72 -19.10 -21.19
CA LEU A 572 -6.38 -20.49 -21.55
C LEU A 572 -4.90 -20.69 -21.93
N SER A 573 -4.18 -19.60 -22.21
CA SER A 573 -2.73 -19.58 -22.49
C SER A 573 -1.86 -19.38 -21.25
N GLY A 574 -2.43 -19.28 -20.05
CA GLY A 574 -1.70 -19.04 -18.80
C GLY A 574 -1.23 -17.60 -18.60
N ALA A 575 -1.62 -16.68 -19.48
CA ALA A 575 -1.39 -15.24 -19.27
C ALA A 575 -2.42 -14.72 -18.26
N PRO A 576 -2.07 -13.77 -17.37
CA PRO A 576 -3.03 -13.11 -16.50
C PRO A 576 -4.24 -12.61 -17.29
N ASP A 577 -5.41 -12.74 -16.69
CA ASP A 577 -6.71 -12.31 -17.17
C ASP A 577 -7.52 -11.89 -15.95
N SER A 578 -7.23 -10.71 -15.43
CA SER A 578 -7.99 -10.17 -14.30
C SER A 578 -9.48 -9.90 -14.65
N CYS A 579 -9.84 -10.03 -15.93
CA CYS A 579 -11.13 -9.69 -16.52
C CYS A 579 -12.07 -10.89 -16.81
N GLN A 580 -11.92 -12.01 -16.10
CA GLN A 580 -12.88 -13.12 -16.19
C GLN A 580 -14.29 -12.70 -15.70
N ASP A 581 -15.30 -12.75 -16.58
CA ASP A 581 -16.69 -12.47 -16.21
C ASP A 581 -17.19 -13.52 -15.21
N LEU A 582 -17.39 -13.11 -13.96
CA LEU A 582 -17.95 -13.94 -12.90
C LEU A 582 -19.47 -14.15 -13.05
N GLY A 583 -20.06 -13.57 -14.10
CA GLY A 583 -21.50 -13.39 -14.35
C GLY A 583 -22.38 -14.60 -14.56
N LEU A 584 -21.88 -15.81 -14.34
CA LEU A 584 -22.69 -17.04 -14.31
C LEU A 584 -22.48 -17.87 -13.03
N VAL A 585 -21.57 -17.46 -12.15
CA VAL A 585 -21.17 -18.22 -10.95
C VAL A 585 -21.48 -17.44 -9.65
N ARG A 586 -22.09 -16.25 -9.74
CA ARG A 586 -22.53 -15.45 -8.60
C ARG A 586 -24.01 -15.12 -8.68
#